data_AF-A0A7S0P6F3-F1
#
_entry.id   AF-A0A7S0P6F3-F1
#
_cell.length_a   1.000
_cell.length_b   1.000
_cell.length_c   1.000
_cell.angle_alpha   90.00
_cell.angle_beta   90.00
_cell.angle_gamma   90.00
#
_symmetry.space_group_name_H-M   'P 1'
#
loop_
_entity.id
_entity.type
_entity.pdbx_description
1 polymer ?
#
loop_
_entity_poly.entity_id
_entity_poly.type
_entity_poly.pdbx_seq_one_letter_code
_entity_poly.pdbx_strand_id
1 'polypeptide(L)'
;MSGGAVDAVCLALAGFLRYNSGVADGGSEVETVPDPMKEEMKEVALRMRGEVSEGVCAEALAMVFGDELVKSWDGLVKGVLVKYREMQERGGARSMLVV
;
A
#
# COMPACT_ATOMS: atom_id res chain seq x y z
N MET A 1 17.15 -14.41 3.17
CA MET A 1 16.91 -13.36 2.15
C MET A 1 17.45 -12.05 2.69
N SER A 2 18.15 -11.25 1.90
CA SER A 2 18.71 -9.96 2.35
C SER A 2 17.57 -9.01 2.73
N GLY A 3 17.64 -8.42 3.94
CA GLY A 3 16.58 -7.55 4.46
C GLY A 3 16.16 -6.43 3.51
N GLY A 4 17.11 -5.81 2.81
CA GLY A 4 16.83 -4.72 1.86
C GLY A 4 15.97 -5.12 0.65
N ALA A 5 16.02 -6.38 0.20
CA ALA A 5 15.18 -6.82 -0.91
C ALA A 5 13.70 -6.94 -0.50
N VAL A 6 13.45 -7.39 0.73
CA VAL A 6 12.09 -7.50 1.30
C VAL A 6 11.52 -6.11 1.56
N ASP A 7 12.33 -5.20 2.12
CA ASP A 7 11.91 -3.82 2.39
C ASP A 7 11.55 -3.06 1.10
N ALA A 8 12.30 -3.27 0.02
CA ALA A 8 11.99 -2.68 -1.28
C ALA A 8 10.66 -3.17 -1.85
N VAL A 9 10.34 -4.46 -1.69
CA VAL A 9 9.04 -5.01 -2.12
C VAL A 9 7.90 -4.44 -1.28
N CYS A 10 8.06 -4.39 0.04
CA CYS A 10 7.07 -3.78 0.93
C CYS A 10 6.80 -2.32 0.58
N LEU A 11 7.85 -1.56 0.26
CA LEU A 11 7.75 -0.17 -0.18
C LEU A 11 7.00 -0.03 -1.51
N ALA A 12 7.33 -0.87 -2.50
CA ALA A 12 6.67 -0.83 -3.80
C ALA A 12 5.17 -1.12 -3.69
N LEU A 13 4.80 -2.15 -2.93
CA LEU A 13 3.39 -2.50 -2.66
C LEU A 13 2.68 -1.38 -1.88
N ALA A 14 3.33 -0.80 -0.87
CA ALA A 14 2.78 0.34 -0.15
C ALA A 14 2.52 1.55 -1.07
N GLY A 15 3.46 1.85 -1.96
CA GLY A 15 3.32 2.91 -2.96
C GLY A 15 2.16 2.66 -3.93
N PHE A 16 2.01 1.42 -4.39
CA PHE A 16 0.87 1.00 -5.21
C PHE A 16 -0.47 1.23 -4.49
N LEU A 17 -0.58 0.81 -3.23
CA LEU A 17 -1.80 1.01 -2.44
C LEU A 17 -2.07 2.50 -2.18
N ARG A 18 -1.02 3.29 -1.92
CA ARG A 18 -1.13 4.73 -1.64
C ARG A 18 -1.58 5.51 -2.87
N TYR A 19 -1.07 5.12 -4.04
CA TYR A 19 -1.51 5.67 -5.31
C TYR A 19 -2.99 5.36 -5.57
N ASN A 20 -3.40 4.11 -5.38
CA ASN A 20 -4.78 3.68 -5.58
C ASN A 20 -5.76 4.27 -4.55
N SER A 21 -5.28 4.74 -3.40
CA SER A 21 -6.12 5.54 -2.48
C SER A 21 -6.58 6.86 -3.10
N GLY A 22 -5.98 7.31 -4.22
CA GLY A 22 -6.38 8.50 -4.97
C GLY A 22 -6.10 9.81 -4.23
N VAL A 23 -5.13 9.82 -3.32
CA VAL A 23 -4.75 11.00 -2.54
C VAL A 23 -3.23 11.18 -2.64
N ALA A 24 -2.75 12.34 -3.03
CA ALA A 24 -1.33 12.66 -3.09
C ALA A 24 -0.74 13.01 -1.71
N ASP A 25 0.57 13.22 -1.67
CA ASP A 25 1.25 13.83 -0.54
C ASP A 25 0.66 15.24 -0.31
N GLY A 26 0.15 15.52 0.90
CA GLY A 26 -0.52 16.79 1.22
C GLY A 26 -2.06 16.77 1.10
N GLY A 27 -2.66 15.62 0.79
CA GLY A 27 -4.12 15.42 0.92
C GLY A 27 -4.96 15.81 -0.30
N SER A 28 -4.34 16.26 -1.39
CA SER A 28 -5.05 16.53 -2.64
C SER A 28 -5.49 15.24 -3.32
N GLU A 29 -6.70 15.22 -3.87
CA GLU A 29 -7.14 14.09 -4.70
C GLU A 29 -6.33 14.04 -6.00
N VAL A 30 -5.99 12.83 -6.42
CA VAL A 30 -5.29 12.57 -7.68
C VAL A 30 -6.06 11.57 -8.51
N GLU A 31 -6.15 11.87 -9.80
CA GLU A 31 -6.67 10.93 -10.77
C GLU A 31 -5.63 9.83 -11.00
N THR A 32 -6.00 8.60 -10.64
CA THR A 32 -5.21 7.42 -10.98
C THR A 32 -5.36 7.08 -12.45
N VAL A 33 -4.33 6.44 -13.03
CA VAL A 33 -4.38 5.91 -14.41
C VAL A 33 -5.61 5.01 -14.61
N PRO A 34 -6.12 4.89 -15.86
CA PRO A 34 -7.23 4.00 -16.14
C PRO A 34 -6.92 2.56 -15.68
N ASP A 35 -7.72 2.07 -14.73
CA ASP A 35 -7.56 0.74 -14.13
C ASP A 35 -8.92 0.02 -14.14
N PRO A 36 -9.02 -1.18 -14.74
CA PRO A 36 -10.27 -1.93 -14.80
C PRO A 36 -10.80 -2.35 -13.42
N MET A 37 -9.93 -2.48 -12.41
CA MET A 37 -10.29 -2.82 -11.03
C MET A 37 -10.60 -1.59 -10.17
N LYS A 38 -10.56 -0.38 -10.73
CA LYS A 38 -10.72 0.87 -9.97
C LYS A 38 -12.01 0.94 -9.15
N GLU A 39 -13.14 0.53 -9.74
CA GLU A 39 -14.42 0.54 -9.02
C GLU A 39 -14.50 -0.58 -7.98
N GLU A 40 -13.91 -1.74 -8.25
CA GLU A 40 -13.86 -2.88 -7.32
C GLU A 40 -13.00 -2.55 -6.09
N MET A 41 -11.89 -1.85 -6.29
CA MET A 41 -10.98 -1.44 -5.22
C MET A 41 -11.44 -0.18 -4.47
N LYS A 42 -12.47 0.53 -4.95
CA LYS A 42 -12.85 1.86 -4.46
C LYS A 42 -13.14 1.92 -2.97
N GLU A 43 -13.88 0.94 -2.46
CA GLU A 43 -14.24 0.90 -1.03
C GLU A 43 -12.99 0.68 -0.14
N VAL A 44 -12.14 -0.26 -0.54
CA VAL A 44 -10.86 -0.52 0.15
C VAL A 44 -9.96 0.70 0.06
N ALA A 45 -9.85 1.32 -1.11
CA ALA A 45 -9.07 2.53 -1.35
C ALA A 45 -9.50 3.70 -0.45
N LEU A 46 -10.81 3.87 -0.24
CA LEU A 46 -11.35 4.88 0.69
C LEU A 46 -10.96 4.58 2.14
N ARG A 47 -11.09 3.33 2.59
CA ARG A 47 -10.65 2.91 3.93
C ARG A 47 -9.15 3.10 4.12
N MET A 48 -8.36 2.93 3.06
CA MET A 48 -6.92 3.15 3.05
C MET A 48 -6.52 4.63 3.23
N ARG A 49 -7.41 5.60 2.97
CA ARG A 49 -7.11 7.04 3.17
C ARG A 49 -6.98 7.42 4.64
N GLY A 50 -7.66 6.71 5.53
CA GLY A 50 -7.70 6.98 6.97
C GLY A 50 -6.63 6.23 7.76
N GLU A 51 -6.96 5.91 9.02
CA GLU A 51 -6.12 5.07 9.87
C GLU A 51 -6.19 3.60 9.39
N VAL A 52 -5.18 3.19 8.64
CA VAL A 52 -5.12 1.86 8.04
C VAL A 52 -4.77 0.80 9.09
N SER A 53 -5.56 -0.27 9.14
CA SER A 53 -5.28 -1.46 9.94
C SER A 53 -4.60 -2.56 9.11
N GLU A 54 -3.99 -3.54 9.77
CA GLU A 54 -3.43 -4.72 9.10
C GLU A 54 -4.50 -5.47 8.29
N GLY A 55 -5.75 -5.53 8.77
CA GLY A 55 -6.85 -6.18 8.06
C GLY A 55 -7.20 -5.50 6.74
N VAL A 56 -7.27 -4.17 6.71
CA VAL A 56 -7.54 -3.42 5.47
C VAL A 56 -6.36 -3.55 4.50
N CYS A 57 -5.12 -3.53 5.01
CA CYS A 57 -3.92 -3.75 4.19
C CYS A 57 -3.90 -5.17 3.58
N ALA A 58 -4.25 -6.19 4.37
CA ALA A 58 -4.34 -7.57 3.91
C ALA A 58 -5.42 -7.74 2.84
N GLU A 59 -6.60 -7.16 3.07
CA GLU A 59 -7.70 -7.16 2.09
C GLU A 59 -7.29 -6.52 0.76
N ALA A 60 -6.64 -5.35 0.81
CA ALA A 60 -6.17 -4.65 -0.38
C ALA A 60 -5.15 -5.46 -1.19
N LEU A 61 -4.22 -6.12 -0.51
CA LEU A 61 -3.24 -7.00 -1.15
C LEU A 61 -3.89 -8.25 -1.73
N ALA A 62 -4.83 -8.87 -1.00
CA ALA A 62 -5.54 -10.06 -1.44
C ALA A 62 -6.40 -9.80 -2.68
N MET A 63 -7.03 -8.63 -2.80
CA MET A 63 -7.84 -8.27 -3.97
C MET A 63 -7.05 -8.33 -5.28
N VAL A 64 -5.76 -7.95 -5.26
CA VAL A 64 -4.94 -7.84 -6.48
C VAL A 64 -4.03 -9.05 -6.68
N PHE A 65 -3.45 -9.56 -5.59
CA PHE A 65 -2.41 -10.59 -5.65
C PHE A 65 -2.89 -11.96 -5.15
N GLY A 66 -4.14 -12.04 -4.69
CA GLY A 66 -4.74 -13.24 -4.13
C GLY A 66 -4.37 -13.47 -2.67
N ASP A 67 -5.21 -14.23 -1.98
CA ASP A 67 -5.03 -14.59 -0.57
C ASP A 67 -3.73 -15.35 -0.29
N GLU A 68 -3.23 -16.10 -1.27
CA GLU A 68 -2.05 -16.95 -1.10
C GLU A 68 -0.80 -16.12 -0.83
N LEU A 69 -0.64 -14.97 -1.48
CA LEU A 69 0.49 -14.07 -1.21
C LEU A 69 0.48 -13.61 0.25
N VAL A 70 -0.70 -13.21 0.73
CA VAL A 70 -0.91 -12.69 2.09
C VAL A 70 -0.67 -13.77 3.14
N LYS A 71 -1.04 -15.02 2.86
CA LYS A 71 -0.91 -16.16 3.78
C LYS A 71 0.48 -16.79 3.78
N SER A 72 1.15 -16.83 2.63
CA SER A 72 2.43 -17.53 2.46
C SER A 72 3.66 -16.68 2.82
N TRP A 73 3.55 -15.35 2.73
CA TRP A 73 4.66 -14.45 3.03
C TRP A 73 4.52 -13.86 4.44
N ASP A 74 5.17 -14.54 5.40
CA ASP A 74 5.20 -14.07 6.79
C ASP A 74 5.79 -12.65 6.91
N GLY A 75 5.08 -11.79 7.64
CA GLY A 75 5.46 -10.39 7.86
C GLY A 75 5.20 -9.43 6.69
N LEU A 76 4.74 -9.89 5.51
CA LEU A 76 4.50 -9.02 4.35
C LEU A 76 3.50 -7.90 4.66
N VAL A 77 2.31 -8.25 5.15
CA VAL A 77 1.24 -7.28 5.44
C VAL A 77 1.74 -6.22 6.41
N LYS A 78 2.44 -6.64 7.46
CA LYS A 78 3.01 -5.73 8.46
C LYS A 78 4.07 -4.82 7.84
N GLY A 79 4.95 -5.37 7.01
CA GLY A 79 5.98 -4.60 6.30
C GLY A 79 5.37 -3.55 5.35
N VAL A 80 4.39 -3.94 4.55
CA VAL A 80 3.64 -3.03 3.66
C VAL A 80 2.92 -1.96 4.47
N LEU A 81 2.26 -2.33 5.56
CA LEU A 81 1.54 -1.38 6.43
C LEU A 81 2.48 -0.35 7.04
N VAL A 82 3.66 -0.76 7.52
CA VAL A 82 4.67 0.16 8.05
C VAL A 82 5.06 1.16 6.97
N LYS A 83 5.45 0.69 5.78
CA LYS A 83 5.85 1.58 4.67
C LYS A 83 4.70 2.48 4.21
N TYR A 84 3.47 2.00 4.23
CA TYR A 84 2.29 2.79 3.89
C TYR A 84 2.06 3.96 4.86
N ARG A 85 2.11 3.69 6.17
CA ARG A 85 1.97 4.73 7.20
C ARG A 85 3.09 5.75 7.14
N GLU A 86 4.32 5.28 6.90
CA GLU A 86 5.46 6.17 6.64
C GLU A 86 5.17 7.10 5.46
N MET A 87 4.64 6.60 4.34
CA MET A 87 4.26 7.46 3.22
C MET A 87 3.13 8.45 3.57
N GLN A 88 2.16 8.06 4.41
CA GLN A 88 1.12 8.99 4.87
C GLN A 88 1.71 10.14 5.71
N GLU A 89 2.69 9.85 6.57
CA GLU A 89 3.26 10.82 7.50
C GLU A 89 4.28 11.77 6.85
N ARG A 90 5.15 11.25 5.98
CA ARG A 90 6.29 12.00 5.42
C ARG A 90 6.33 12.09 3.90
N GLY A 91 5.37 11.46 3.21
CA GLY A 91 5.30 11.41 1.76
C GLY A 91 6.11 10.29 1.12
N GLY A 92 5.79 9.98 -0.14
CA GLY A 92 6.41 8.89 -0.91
C GLY A 92 7.91 9.09 -1.11
N ALA A 93 8.33 10.29 -1.53
CA ALA A 93 9.73 10.58 -1.83
C ALA A 93 10.66 10.42 -0.62
N ARG A 94 10.21 10.81 0.59
CA ARG A 94 11.01 10.66 1.82
C ARG A 94 11.09 9.21 2.29
N SER A 95 10.09 8.40 1.97
CA SER A 95 10.04 6.99 2.36
C SER A 95 11.02 6.10 1.57
N MET A 96 11.47 6.57 0.40
CA MET A 96 12.53 5.93 -0.39
C MET A 96 13.94 6.02 0.23
N LEU A 97 14.17 6.96 1.16
CA LEU A 97 15.50 7.23 1.73
C LEU A 97 15.88 6.27 2.88
N VAL A 98 14.95 5.40 3.28
CA VAL A 98 15.05 4.51 4.46
C VAL A 98 14.78 3.05 4.06
N VAL A 99 15.21 2.70 2.85
CA VAL A 99 15.10 1.37 2.24
C VAL A 99 16.49 0.87 1.91
#